data_AF-A0A3A8ZNR8-F1
#
_entry.id   AF-A0A3A8ZNR8-F1
#
_cell.length_a   1.000
_cell.length_b   1.000
_cell.length_c   1.000
_cell.angle_alpha   90.00
_cell.angle_beta   90.00
_cell.angle_gamma   90.00
#
_symmetry.space_group_name_H-M   'P 1'
#
loop_
_entity.id
_entity.type
_entity.pdbx_description
1 polymer ?
#
loop_
_entity_poly.entity_id
_entity_poly.type
_entity_poly.pdbx_seq_one_letter_code
_entity_poly.pdbx_strand_id
1 'polypeptide(L)'
;MGKKQETGITGVENNINLEKNSNIIKRIVVFMFMFALSGVIAWLGSVLYHIQTDMMIRNIVMVLTGSGIVIFSYVMGETSGFFVYRNEGRYGRFAFIYLVSLTAAVFLPFLPVTGWSFLVLFVLLSVFSNSMTGLAAGSLGLLLAVNFAGCDYAIFWLYFISGMAGILVFATLDEDFRVGIPMVISLLVLSLCLTANVILFAKEQLSIAQFMIPGINLMVCCILLLVSLKMVSSMVIHRYRDRYMEINDPECPLLVQLKELSKEEYYHAIHTAYLGDKVARSLGIDDAAVKACGYYHRIGKLTGENTWENVSAICDKYHFPPKTKQILKEYVDPDAKIVSKETIVVLLADCIVSSILYLFAKDPKAELDYEQLIDTVFKKKFETDELWGNEISIGQICEMKKIFIKEKLYYDFLR
;
A
#
# COMPACT_ATOMS: atom_id res chain seq x y z
N MET A 1 -12.75 32.31 42.38
CA MET A 1 -11.77 32.30 41.26
C MET A 1 -11.79 30.91 40.65
N GLY A 2 -12.52 30.72 39.54
CA GLY A 2 -12.63 29.41 38.90
C GLY A 2 -12.95 29.60 37.44
N LYS A 3 -11.89 29.70 36.62
CA LYS A 3 -11.98 29.62 35.15
C LYS A 3 -10.59 29.40 34.58
N LYS A 4 -10.33 28.18 34.11
CA LYS A 4 -9.69 27.83 32.82
C LYS A 4 -9.04 26.45 32.92
N GLN A 5 -9.76 25.42 32.48
CA GLN A 5 -9.16 24.17 32.01
C GLN A 5 -10.17 23.39 31.14
N GLU A 6 -10.66 24.00 30.04
CA GLU A 6 -11.66 23.35 29.15
C GLU A 6 -11.44 23.62 27.64
N THR A 7 -10.35 24.29 27.27
CA THR A 7 -10.16 24.79 25.88
C THR A 7 -9.24 23.93 25.01
N GLY A 8 -8.55 22.93 25.57
CA GLY A 8 -7.63 22.08 24.81
C GLY A 8 -8.31 20.92 24.06
N ILE A 9 -9.23 20.21 24.71
CA ILE A 9 -9.89 19.01 24.16
C ILE A 9 -10.88 19.39 23.05
N THR A 10 -11.63 20.48 23.24
CA THR A 10 -12.60 21.00 22.26
C THR A 10 -11.94 21.48 20.96
N GLY A 11 -10.71 21.96 21.01
CA GLY A 11 -9.95 22.37 19.81
C GLY A 11 -9.49 21.17 18.95
N VAL A 12 -9.08 20.07 19.58
CA VAL A 12 -8.65 18.85 18.91
C VAL A 12 -9.84 18.11 18.29
N GLU A 13 -10.95 17.96 19.03
CA GLU A 13 -12.19 17.39 18.49
C GLU A 13 -12.76 18.21 17.32
N ASN A 14 -12.72 19.55 17.42
CA ASN A 14 -13.16 20.42 16.33
C ASN A 14 -12.28 20.31 15.09
N ASN A 15 -10.96 20.18 15.25
CA ASN A 15 -10.04 19.98 14.13
C ASN A 15 -10.24 18.61 13.44
N ILE A 16 -10.41 17.54 14.23
CA ILE A 16 -10.70 16.19 13.69
C ILE A 16 -12.04 16.18 12.95
N ASN A 17 -13.07 16.85 13.50
CA ASN A 17 -14.37 16.97 12.86
C ASN A 17 -14.32 17.81 11.58
N LEU A 18 -13.53 18.89 11.55
CA LEU A 18 -13.33 19.73 10.36
C LEU A 18 -12.59 18.98 9.24
N GLU A 19 -11.53 18.23 9.56
CA GLU A 19 -10.81 17.40 8.58
C GLU A 19 -11.68 16.29 8.03
N LYS A 20 -12.43 15.60 8.89
CA LYS A 20 -13.39 14.55 8.49
C LYS A 20 -14.47 15.12 7.56
N ASN A 21 -15.02 16.29 7.89
CA ASN A 21 -16.05 16.93 7.08
C ASN A 21 -15.50 17.42 5.73
N SER A 22 -14.28 17.98 5.71
CA SER A 22 -13.55 18.37 4.49
C SER A 22 -13.32 17.18 3.55
N ASN A 23 -12.91 16.01 4.08
CA ASN A 23 -12.69 14.82 3.27
C ASN A 23 -14.00 14.26 2.70
N ILE A 24 -15.10 14.30 3.45
CA ILE A 24 -16.43 13.90 2.97
C ILE A 24 -16.88 14.81 1.82
N ILE A 25 -16.71 16.12 1.95
CA ILE A 25 -17.07 17.09 0.89
C ILE A 25 -16.23 16.84 -0.37
N LYS A 26 -14.91 16.70 -0.22
CA LYS A 26 -14.00 16.38 -1.34
C LYS A 26 -14.43 15.10 -2.06
N ARG A 27 -14.77 14.05 -1.32
CA ARG A 27 -15.26 12.78 -1.87
C ARG A 27 -16.52 12.97 -2.72
N ILE A 28 -17.52 13.67 -2.17
CA ILE A 28 -18.79 13.90 -2.86
C ILE A 28 -18.57 14.69 -4.15
N VAL A 29 -17.79 15.78 -4.09
CA VAL A 29 -17.53 16.63 -5.26
C VAL A 29 -16.82 15.85 -6.36
N VAL A 30 -15.77 15.09 -6.02
CA VAL A 30 -15.01 14.30 -7.00
C VAL A 30 -15.88 13.24 -7.65
N PHE A 31 -16.68 12.50 -6.89
CA PHE A 31 -17.52 11.45 -7.48
C PHE A 31 -18.73 11.98 -8.25
N MET A 32 -19.30 13.11 -7.85
CA MET A 32 -20.32 13.82 -8.65
C MET A 32 -19.75 14.25 -10.00
N PHE A 33 -18.53 14.81 -9.99
CA PHE A 33 -17.85 15.18 -11.24
C PHE A 33 -17.54 13.95 -12.11
N MET A 34 -17.03 12.87 -11.51
CA MET A 34 -16.77 11.61 -12.21
C MET A 34 -18.03 11.03 -12.85
N PHE A 35 -19.15 11.03 -12.12
CA PHE A 35 -20.44 10.54 -12.60
C PHE A 35 -20.98 11.38 -13.77
N ALA A 36 -20.90 12.71 -13.68
CA ALA A 36 -21.33 13.58 -14.77
C ALA A 36 -20.45 13.39 -16.02
N LEU A 37 -19.13 13.33 -15.85
CA LEU A 37 -18.20 13.20 -16.96
C LEU A 37 -18.30 11.83 -17.65
N SER A 38 -18.63 10.75 -16.93
CA SER A 38 -18.83 9.44 -17.55
C SER A 38 -20.04 9.41 -18.50
N GLY A 39 -21.12 10.10 -18.15
CA GLY A 39 -22.26 10.32 -19.06
C GLY A 39 -21.88 11.10 -20.31
N VAL A 40 -21.05 12.15 -20.16
CA VAL A 40 -20.52 12.94 -21.28
C VAL A 40 -19.64 12.07 -22.19
N ILE A 41 -18.77 11.22 -21.64
CA ILE A 41 -17.94 10.30 -22.43
C ILE A 41 -18.80 9.31 -23.23
N ALA A 42 -19.85 8.74 -22.61
CA ALA A 42 -20.77 7.82 -23.28
C ALA A 42 -21.55 8.51 -24.42
N TRP A 43 -21.98 9.75 -24.18
CA TRP A 43 -22.64 10.58 -25.19
C TRP A 43 -21.70 10.91 -26.35
N LEU A 44 -20.51 11.43 -26.07
CA LEU A 44 -19.49 11.74 -27.08
C LEU A 44 -19.10 10.51 -27.89
N GLY A 45 -18.92 9.35 -27.24
CA GLY A 45 -18.68 8.08 -27.92
C GLY A 45 -19.84 7.70 -28.84
N SER A 46 -21.09 7.80 -28.37
CA SER A 46 -22.26 7.49 -29.19
C SER A 46 -22.38 8.41 -30.42
N VAL A 47 -22.02 9.69 -30.28
CA VAL A 47 -21.94 10.64 -31.39
C VAL A 47 -20.82 10.26 -32.37
N LEU A 48 -19.65 9.87 -31.86
CA LEU A 48 -18.48 9.46 -32.66
C LEU A 48 -18.76 8.22 -33.52
N TYR A 49 -19.53 7.26 -33.00
CA TYR A 49 -19.93 6.04 -33.73
C TYR A 49 -21.24 6.22 -34.53
N HIS A 50 -21.77 7.44 -34.65
CA HIS A 50 -23.02 7.75 -35.37
C HIS A 50 -24.22 6.87 -34.98
N ILE A 51 -24.37 6.62 -33.68
CA ILE A 51 -25.39 5.72 -33.13
C ILE A 51 -26.77 6.37 -33.11
N GLN A 52 -27.82 5.58 -33.36
CA GLN A 52 -29.21 6.01 -33.29
C GLN A 52 -29.60 6.52 -31.90
N THR A 53 -30.57 7.43 -31.84
CA THR A 53 -30.93 8.17 -30.61
C THR A 53 -31.38 7.26 -29.47
N ASP A 54 -32.10 6.18 -29.77
CA ASP A 54 -32.56 5.18 -28.81
C ASP A 54 -31.39 4.40 -28.18
N MET A 55 -30.46 3.93 -29.01
CA MET A 55 -29.25 3.23 -28.57
C MET A 55 -28.28 4.16 -27.82
N MET A 56 -28.21 5.43 -28.22
CA MET A 56 -27.46 6.46 -27.51
C MET A 56 -27.99 6.67 -26.09
N ILE A 57 -29.31 6.83 -25.92
CA ILE A 57 -29.94 6.98 -24.61
C ILE A 57 -29.65 5.74 -23.75
N ARG A 58 -29.79 4.53 -24.31
CA ARG A 58 -29.45 3.29 -23.62
C ARG A 58 -28.00 3.31 -23.13
N ASN A 59 -27.04 3.65 -23.99
CA ASN A 59 -25.62 3.62 -23.64
C ASN A 59 -25.29 4.63 -22.52
N ILE A 60 -25.87 5.83 -22.56
CA ILE A 60 -25.72 6.83 -21.49
C ILE A 60 -26.29 6.32 -20.18
N VAL A 61 -27.51 5.76 -20.18
CA VAL A 61 -28.14 5.21 -18.96
C VAL A 61 -27.30 4.08 -18.38
N MET A 62 -26.84 3.13 -19.20
CA MET A 62 -26.02 2.01 -18.74
C MET A 62 -24.69 2.47 -18.15
N VAL A 63 -24.02 3.46 -18.77
CA VAL A 63 -22.76 4.02 -18.25
C VAL A 63 -22.99 4.79 -16.95
N LEU A 64 -24.06 5.59 -16.84
CA LEU A 64 -24.37 6.33 -15.61
C LEU A 64 -24.72 5.36 -14.47
N THR A 65 -25.60 4.39 -14.69
CA THR A 65 -25.95 3.37 -13.69
C THR A 65 -24.72 2.57 -13.28
N GLY A 66 -23.90 2.13 -14.24
CA GLY A 66 -22.64 1.45 -13.97
C GLY A 66 -21.65 2.31 -13.19
N SER A 67 -21.54 3.60 -13.51
CA SER A 67 -20.70 4.57 -12.78
C SER A 67 -21.17 4.71 -11.33
N GLY A 68 -22.49 4.74 -11.10
CA GLY A 68 -23.08 4.73 -9.77
C GLY A 68 -22.70 3.47 -8.98
N ILE A 69 -22.74 2.29 -9.62
CA ILE A 69 -22.31 1.02 -9.01
C ILE A 69 -20.81 1.06 -8.67
N VAL A 70 -19.97 1.59 -9.56
CA VAL A 70 -18.52 1.73 -9.32
C VAL A 70 -18.26 2.67 -8.13
N ILE A 71 -18.94 3.82 -8.06
CA ILE A 71 -18.83 4.75 -6.93
C ILE A 71 -19.26 4.05 -5.63
N PHE A 72 -20.41 3.38 -5.65
CA PHE A 72 -20.92 2.65 -4.50
C PHE A 72 -19.94 1.55 -4.03
N SER A 73 -19.40 0.77 -4.97
CA SER A 73 -18.40 -0.27 -4.68
C SER A 73 -17.11 0.32 -4.09
N TYR A 74 -16.65 1.47 -4.60
CA TYR A 74 -15.47 2.15 -4.07
C TYR A 74 -15.70 2.60 -2.62
N VAL A 75 -16.84 3.25 -2.35
CA VAL A 75 -17.20 3.72 -1.00
C VAL A 75 -17.39 2.55 -0.03
N MET A 76 -18.02 1.46 -0.47
CA MET A 76 -18.18 0.26 0.32
C MET A 76 -16.82 -0.36 0.68
N GLY A 77 -15.91 -0.43 -0.30
CA GLY A 77 -14.54 -0.89 -0.08
C GLY A 77 -13.77 -0.05 0.95
N GLU A 78 -14.06 1.25 1.02
CA GLU A 78 -13.46 2.17 2.00
C GLU A 78 -13.98 1.88 3.40
N THR A 79 -15.30 1.72 3.54
CA THR A 79 -15.92 1.42 4.84
C THR A 79 -15.54 0.06 5.41
N SER A 80 -15.22 -0.91 4.54
CA SER A 80 -14.85 -2.26 4.94
C SER A 80 -13.34 -2.51 5.05
N GLY A 81 -12.50 -1.51 4.73
CA GLY A 81 -11.04 -1.65 4.80
C GLY A 81 -10.42 -2.60 3.77
N PHE A 82 -11.07 -2.83 2.62
CA PHE A 82 -10.61 -3.79 1.60
C PHE A 82 -9.65 -3.19 0.55
N PHE A 83 -9.04 -2.03 0.82
CA PHE A 83 -8.09 -1.41 -0.09
C PHE A 83 -6.73 -2.13 -0.05
N VAL A 84 -6.41 -2.85 -1.14
CA VAL A 84 -5.19 -3.67 -1.25
C VAL A 84 -3.89 -2.85 -1.09
N TYR A 85 -3.86 -1.60 -1.57
CA TYR A 85 -2.64 -0.78 -1.56
C TYR A 85 -2.74 0.50 -0.70
N ARG A 86 -3.63 0.53 0.30
CA ARG A 86 -3.87 1.70 1.17
C ARG A 86 -4.03 3.01 0.36
N ASN A 87 -4.79 2.97 -0.74
CA ASN A 87 -5.08 4.16 -1.59
C ASN A 87 -6.26 4.99 -1.05
N GLU A 88 -6.58 4.84 0.24
CA GLU A 88 -7.68 5.49 0.94
C GLU A 88 -7.56 7.02 0.87
N GLY A 89 -8.70 7.70 0.76
CA GLY A 89 -8.76 9.17 0.73
C GLY A 89 -8.27 9.84 -0.56
N ARG A 90 -7.76 9.10 -1.56
CA ARG A 90 -7.25 9.66 -2.83
C ARG A 90 -8.26 9.59 -3.99
N TYR A 91 -9.48 10.05 -3.75
CA TYR A 91 -10.61 9.97 -4.68
C TYR A 91 -10.30 10.50 -6.09
N GLY A 92 -9.56 11.60 -6.19
CA GLY A 92 -9.22 12.22 -7.48
C GLY A 92 -8.37 11.33 -8.38
N ARG A 93 -7.50 10.47 -7.81
CA ARG A 93 -6.65 9.57 -8.60
C ARG A 93 -7.47 8.45 -9.23
N PHE A 94 -8.33 7.84 -8.43
CA PHE A 94 -9.23 6.80 -8.93
C PHE A 94 -10.18 7.39 -9.98
N ALA A 95 -10.80 8.54 -9.71
CA ALA A 95 -11.69 9.19 -10.66
C ALA A 95 -11.00 9.53 -11.98
N PHE A 96 -9.78 10.06 -11.94
CA PHE A 96 -8.99 10.32 -13.14
C PHE A 96 -8.74 9.04 -13.95
N ILE A 97 -8.28 7.96 -13.30
CA ILE A 97 -7.97 6.70 -13.98
C ILE A 97 -9.21 6.01 -14.52
N TYR A 98 -10.32 6.07 -13.78
CA TYR A 98 -11.62 5.61 -14.25
C TYR A 98 -12.04 6.33 -15.53
N LEU A 99 -11.97 7.66 -15.56
CA LEU A 99 -12.37 8.45 -16.73
C LEU A 99 -11.43 8.24 -17.93
N VAL A 100 -10.13 8.11 -17.70
CA VAL A 100 -9.16 7.74 -18.75
C VAL A 100 -9.46 6.35 -19.29
N SER A 101 -9.78 5.37 -18.43
CA SER A 101 -10.08 4.00 -18.83
C SER A 101 -11.41 3.90 -19.60
N LEU A 102 -12.42 4.65 -19.17
CA LEU A 102 -13.70 4.77 -19.86
C LEU A 102 -13.52 5.43 -21.23
N THR A 103 -12.70 6.47 -21.31
CA THR A 103 -12.34 7.11 -22.59
C THR A 103 -11.59 6.13 -23.49
N ALA A 104 -10.62 5.39 -22.96
CA ALA A 104 -9.91 4.35 -23.70
C ALA A 104 -10.87 3.28 -24.24
N ALA A 105 -11.90 2.89 -23.47
CA ALA A 105 -12.93 1.95 -23.93
C ALA A 105 -13.76 2.48 -25.11
N VAL A 106 -13.88 3.80 -25.29
CA VAL A 106 -14.48 4.40 -26.50
C VAL A 106 -13.56 4.25 -27.71
N PHE A 107 -12.25 4.31 -27.53
CA PHE A 107 -11.28 4.28 -28.63
C PHE A 107 -10.77 2.88 -28.99
N LEU A 108 -10.74 1.93 -28.05
CA LEU A 108 -10.29 0.56 -28.32
C LEU A 108 -11.05 -0.13 -29.47
N PRO A 109 -12.37 0.07 -29.68
CA PRO A 109 -13.07 -0.51 -30.82
C PRO A 109 -12.60 -0.05 -32.20
N PHE A 110 -11.79 1.01 -32.31
CA PHE A 110 -11.11 1.34 -33.58
C PHE A 110 -10.01 0.32 -33.95
N LEU A 111 -9.55 -0.47 -32.99
CA LEU A 111 -8.62 -1.57 -33.21
C LEU A 111 -9.39 -2.88 -33.44
N PRO A 112 -8.79 -3.84 -34.18
CA PRO A 112 -9.30 -5.20 -34.24
C PRO A 112 -9.52 -5.78 -32.85
N VAL A 113 -10.54 -6.63 -32.71
CA VAL A 113 -10.98 -7.17 -31.42
C VAL A 113 -9.87 -7.92 -30.69
N THR A 114 -8.92 -8.52 -31.40
CA THR A 114 -7.73 -9.19 -30.84
C THR A 114 -6.68 -8.24 -30.26
N GLY A 115 -6.78 -6.96 -30.58
CA GLY A 115 -5.88 -5.89 -30.19
C GLY A 115 -6.30 -5.09 -28.96
N TRP A 116 -7.43 -5.43 -28.31
CA TRP A 116 -7.90 -4.66 -27.16
C TRP A 116 -7.10 -4.99 -25.90
N SER A 117 -6.47 -3.98 -25.29
CA SER A 117 -5.65 -4.16 -24.10
C SER A 117 -6.45 -4.03 -22.79
N PHE A 118 -7.62 -4.68 -22.72
CA PHE A 118 -8.51 -4.60 -21.56
C PHE A 118 -7.93 -5.20 -20.27
N LEU A 119 -7.02 -6.17 -20.37
CA LEU A 119 -6.30 -6.71 -19.22
C LEU A 119 -5.66 -5.60 -18.39
N VAL A 120 -5.03 -4.63 -19.05
CA VAL A 120 -4.37 -3.48 -18.40
C VAL A 120 -5.38 -2.62 -17.67
N LEU A 121 -6.54 -2.32 -18.29
CA LEU A 121 -7.58 -1.48 -17.70
C LEU A 121 -8.17 -2.12 -16.44
N PHE A 122 -8.46 -3.43 -16.48
CA PHE A 122 -8.96 -4.17 -15.31
C PHE A 122 -7.97 -4.12 -14.14
N VAL A 123 -6.69 -4.40 -14.41
CA VAL A 123 -5.64 -4.38 -13.38
C VAL A 123 -5.45 -2.97 -12.82
N LEU A 124 -5.36 -1.95 -13.67
CA LEU A 124 -5.22 -0.55 -13.26
C LEU A 124 -6.37 -0.10 -12.36
N LEU A 125 -7.61 -0.37 -12.75
CA LEU A 125 -8.79 0.02 -11.99
C LEU A 125 -8.81 -0.68 -10.62
N SER A 126 -8.41 -1.95 -10.55
CA SER A 126 -8.29 -2.69 -9.28
C SER A 126 -7.20 -2.13 -8.37
N VAL A 127 -6.00 -1.88 -8.92
CA VAL A 127 -4.85 -1.39 -8.14
C VAL A 127 -5.10 -0.02 -7.50
N PHE A 128 -5.83 0.87 -8.19
CA PHE A 128 -6.19 2.18 -7.63
C PHE A 128 -7.47 2.16 -6.78
N SER A 129 -8.14 1.02 -6.66
CA SER A 129 -9.30 0.82 -5.80
C SER A 129 -9.18 -0.48 -4.99
N ASN A 130 -9.97 -1.49 -5.35
CA ASN A 130 -9.95 -2.85 -4.84
C ASN A 130 -10.44 -3.80 -5.95
N SER A 131 -10.34 -5.10 -5.72
CA SER A 131 -10.72 -6.12 -6.71
C SER A 131 -12.17 -6.01 -7.18
N MET A 132 -13.11 -5.71 -6.28
CA MET A 132 -14.54 -5.61 -6.62
C MET A 132 -14.83 -4.38 -7.48
N THR A 133 -14.30 -3.23 -7.08
CA THR A 133 -14.46 -1.96 -7.81
C THR A 133 -13.75 -2.01 -9.16
N GLY A 134 -12.55 -2.60 -9.22
CA GLY A 134 -11.82 -2.84 -10.45
C GLY A 134 -12.59 -3.74 -11.42
N LEU A 135 -13.20 -4.82 -10.92
CA LEU A 135 -14.02 -5.72 -11.72
C LEU A 135 -15.27 -5.00 -12.27
N ALA A 136 -15.99 -4.26 -11.42
CA ALA A 136 -17.18 -3.50 -11.84
C ALA A 136 -16.84 -2.44 -12.89
N ALA A 137 -15.77 -1.67 -12.66
CA ALA A 137 -15.35 -0.60 -13.56
C ALA A 137 -14.80 -1.13 -14.89
N GLY A 138 -13.96 -2.17 -14.84
CA GLY A 138 -13.43 -2.84 -16.02
C GLY A 138 -14.53 -3.46 -16.87
N SER A 139 -15.50 -4.13 -16.22
CA SER A 139 -16.64 -4.75 -16.91
C SER A 139 -17.53 -3.72 -17.58
N LEU A 140 -17.76 -2.57 -16.94
CA LEU A 140 -18.52 -1.47 -17.54
C LEU A 140 -17.84 -0.90 -18.78
N GLY A 141 -16.53 -0.64 -18.70
CA GLY A 141 -15.75 -0.18 -19.85
C GLY A 141 -15.76 -1.21 -20.98
N LEU A 142 -15.62 -2.49 -20.65
CA LEU A 142 -15.69 -3.57 -21.63
C LEU A 142 -17.06 -3.67 -22.30
N LEU A 143 -18.16 -3.58 -21.53
CA LEU A 143 -19.51 -3.55 -22.08
C LEU A 143 -19.70 -2.40 -23.07
N LEU A 144 -19.18 -1.21 -22.75
CA LEU A 144 -19.23 -0.04 -23.62
C LEU A 144 -18.48 -0.29 -24.95
N ALA A 145 -17.27 -0.84 -24.87
CA ALA A 145 -16.45 -1.15 -26.05
C ALA A 145 -17.11 -2.22 -26.94
N VAL A 146 -17.61 -3.31 -26.34
CA VAL A 146 -18.34 -4.37 -27.05
C VAL A 146 -19.58 -3.82 -27.74
N ASN A 147 -20.30 -2.91 -27.08
CA ASN A 147 -21.48 -2.27 -27.66
C ASN A 147 -21.15 -1.41 -28.89
N PHE A 148 -20.11 -0.57 -28.81
CA PHE A 148 -19.68 0.25 -29.93
C PHE A 148 -19.09 -0.55 -31.08
N ALA A 149 -18.38 -1.65 -30.78
CA ALA A 149 -17.85 -2.55 -31.80
C ALA A 149 -18.94 -3.41 -32.47
N GLY A 150 -20.14 -3.50 -31.90
CA GLY A 150 -21.18 -4.43 -32.35
C GLY A 150 -20.77 -5.91 -32.25
N CYS A 151 -19.91 -6.24 -31.28
CA CYS A 151 -19.37 -7.59 -31.09
C CYS A 151 -20.34 -8.52 -30.37
N ASP A 152 -20.15 -9.83 -30.57
CA ASP A 152 -20.91 -10.87 -29.86
C ASP A 152 -20.46 -11.05 -28.40
N TYR A 153 -21.29 -11.69 -27.58
CA TYR A 153 -21.05 -11.95 -26.16
C TYR A 153 -19.76 -12.75 -25.90
N ALA A 154 -19.29 -13.53 -26.87
CA ALA A 154 -18.01 -14.24 -26.79
C ALA A 154 -16.82 -13.30 -26.55
N ILE A 155 -16.84 -12.10 -27.15
CA ILE A 155 -15.79 -11.08 -26.96
C ILE A 155 -15.85 -10.46 -25.56
N PHE A 156 -17.07 -10.26 -25.05
CA PHE A 156 -17.23 -9.86 -23.65
C PHE A 156 -16.66 -10.95 -22.72
N TRP A 157 -17.02 -12.22 -22.95
CA TRP A 157 -16.57 -13.33 -22.13
C TRP A 157 -15.05 -13.49 -22.11
N LEU A 158 -14.41 -13.39 -23.28
CA LEU A 158 -12.97 -13.35 -23.49
C LEU A 158 -12.26 -12.34 -22.56
N TYR A 159 -12.63 -11.07 -22.66
CA TYR A 159 -11.96 -9.99 -21.94
C TYR A 159 -12.36 -9.90 -20.47
N PHE A 160 -13.58 -10.34 -20.13
CA PHE A 160 -14.03 -10.44 -18.75
C PHE A 160 -13.23 -11.49 -17.97
N ILE A 161 -13.05 -12.69 -18.51
CA ILE A 161 -12.31 -13.76 -17.83
C ILE A 161 -10.82 -13.42 -17.70
N SER A 162 -10.20 -12.92 -18.78
CA SER A 162 -8.79 -12.52 -18.73
C SER A 162 -8.55 -11.31 -17.80
N GLY A 163 -9.44 -10.32 -17.82
CA GLY A 163 -9.40 -9.19 -16.90
C GLY A 163 -9.58 -9.59 -15.43
N MET A 164 -10.54 -10.47 -15.14
CA MET A 164 -10.77 -11.02 -13.80
C MET A 164 -9.57 -11.81 -13.29
N ALA A 165 -8.97 -12.66 -14.14
CA ALA A 165 -7.74 -13.37 -13.79
C ALA A 165 -6.60 -12.39 -13.48
N GLY A 166 -6.43 -11.34 -14.30
CA GLY A 166 -5.48 -10.27 -14.03
C GLY A 166 -5.70 -9.62 -12.66
N ILE A 167 -6.93 -9.23 -12.34
CA ILE A 167 -7.28 -8.64 -11.04
C ILE A 167 -6.89 -9.56 -9.89
N LEU A 168 -7.25 -10.85 -9.95
CA LEU A 168 -7.00 -11.79 -8.85
C LEU A 168 -5.52 -12.02 -8.60
N VAL A 169 -4.73 -12.20 -9.67
CA VAL A 169 -3.31 -12.48 -9.53
C VAL A 169 -2.52 -11.22 -9.11
N PHE A 170 -2.97 -10.04 -9.52
CA PHE A 170 -2.39 -8.77 -9.05
C PHE A 170 -2.94 -8.29 -7.69
N ALA A 171 -3.98 -8.92 -7.15
CA ALA A 171 -4.44 -8.67 -5.78
C ALA A 171 -3.52 -9.26 -4.72
N THR A 172 -2.64 -10.20 -5.10
CA THR A 172 -1.69 -10.87 -4.18
C THR A 172 -0.27 -10.30 -4.26
N LEU A 173 -0.06 -9.10 -4.80
CA LEU A 173 1.28 -8.50 -4.79
C LEU A 173 1.63 -8.08 -3.35
N ASP A 174 2.63 -8.75 -2.78
CA ASP A 174 3.22 -8.40 -1.49
C ASP A 174 4.03 -7.09 -1.52
N GLU A 175 4.45 -6.60 -0.35
CA GLU A 175 5.29 -5.40 -0.18
C GLU A 175 6.60 -5.46 -1.01
N ASP A 176 7.10 -6.67 -1.30
CA ASP A 176 8.25 -6.95 -2.18
C ASP A 176 8.00 -6.66 -3.67
N PHE A 177 6.76 -6.38 -4.07
CA PHE A 177 6.34 -6.00 -5.43
C PHE A 177 6.86 -6.95 -6.53
N ARG A 178 6.81 -8.27 -6.29
CA ARG A 178 7.25 -9.30 -7.25
C ARG A 178 6.23 -9.47 -8.39
N VAL A 179 6.26 -8.54 -9.35
CA VAL A 179 5.28 -8.48 -10.47
C VAL A 179 5.47 -9.54 -11.56
N GLY A 180 6.61 -10.24 -11.61
CA GLY A 180 6.97 -11.14 -12.71
C GLY A 180 6.00 -12.32 -12.88
N ILE A 181 5.75 -13.09 -11.81
CA ILE A 181 4.85 -14.25 -11.86
C ILE A 181 3.41 -13.82 -12.17
N PRO A 182 2.83 -12.81 -11.49
CA PRO A 182 1.51 -12.29 -11.82
C PRO A 182 1.32 -11.86 -13.27
N MET A 183 2.34 -11.20 -13.83
CA MET A 183 2.34 -10.77 -15.21
C MET A 183 2.32 -11.93 -16.19
N VAL A 184 3.19 -12.93 -15.99
CA VAL A 184 3.27 -14.11 -16.86
C VAL A 184 1.95 -14.87 -16.84
N ILE A 185 1.37 -15.13 -15.66
CA ILE A 185 0.09 -15.83 -15.54
C ILE A 185 -1.02 -15.04 -16.26
N SER A 186 -1.10 -13.74 -16.05
CA SER A 186 -2.14 -12.89 -16.67
C SER A 186 -2.05 -12.87 -18.20
N LEU A 187 -0.83 -12.78 -18.75
CA LEU A 187 -0.60 -12.80 -20.20
C LEU A 187 -0.88 -14.19 -20.80
N LEU A 188 -0.56 -15.27 -20.09
CA LEU A 188 -0.90 -16.63 -20.51
C LEU A 188 -2.42 -16.84 -20.58
N VAL A 189 -3.15 -16.38 -19.57
CA VAL A 189 -4.63 -16.46 -19.57
C VAL A 189 -5.21 -15.65 -20.74
N LEU A 190 -4.72 -14.42 -20.97
CA LEU A 190 -5.15 -13.61 -22.11
C LEU A 190 -4.87 -14.32 -23.45
N SER A 191 -3.69 -14.92 -23.61
CA SER A 191 -3.31 -15.68 -24.81
C SER A 191 -4.22 -16.88 -25.05
N LEU A 192 -4.54 -17.65 -23.99
CA LEU A 192 -5.45 -18.79 -24.05
C LEU A 192 -6.86 -18.34 -24.45
N CYS A 193 -7.37 -17.29 -23.80
CA CYS A 193 -8.68 -16.73 -24.08
C CYS A 193 -8.77 -16.25 -25.55
N LEU A 194 -7.78 -15.51 -26.05
CA LEU A 194 -7.74 -15.01 -27.44
C LEU A 194 -7.73 -16.16 -28.45
N THR A 195 -6.94 -17.19 -28.17
CA THR A 195 -6.87 -18.38 -29.03
C THR A 195 -8.21 -19.12 -29.05
N ALA A 196 -8.82 -19.33 -27.88
CA ALA A 196 -10.07 -20.08 -27.76
C ALA A 196 -11.29 -19.37 -28.37
N ASN A 197 -11.39 -18.04 -28.20
CA ASN A 197 -12.61 -17.30 -28.59
C ASN A 197 -12.52 -16.65 -29.97
N VAL A 198 -11.32 -16.48 -30.53
CA VAL A 198 -11.16 -15.83 -31.84
C VAL A 198 -10.48 -16.74 -32.85
N ILE A 199 -9.31 -17.29 -32.52
CA ILE A 199 -8.49 -18.04 -33.49
C ILE A 199 -9.12 -19.39 -33.83
N LEU A 200 -9.65 -20.11 -32.84
CA LEU A 200 -10.25 -21.44 -33.06
C LEU A 200 -11.52 -21.39 -33.92
N PHE A 201 -12.23 -20.26 -33.93
CA PHE A 201 -13.43 -20.04 -34.73
C PHE A 201 -13.14 -19.34 -36.07
N ALA A 202 -11.88 -19.05 -36.39
CA ALA A 202 -11.49 -18.54 -37.70
C ALA A 202 -11.70 -19.66 -38.73
N LYS A 203 -12.46 -19.37 -39.80
CA LYS A 203 -12.82 -20.34 -40.85
C LYS A 203 -11.63 -20.78 -41.74
N GLU A 204 -10.47 -20.17 -41.56
CA GLU A 204 -9.25 -20.47 -42.31
C GLU A 204 -8.39 -21.53 -41.61
N GLN A 205 -7.48 -22.17 -42.36
CA GLN A 205 -6.45 -23.02 -41.74
C GLN A 205 -5.60 -22.18 -40.78
N LEU A 206 -5.20 -22.80 -39.65
CA LEU A 206 -4.36 -22.14 -38.65
C LEU A 206 -3.09 -21.59 -39.32
N SER A 207 -3.00 -20.27 -39.37
CA SER A 207 -1.87 -19.56 -39.97
C SER A 207 -1.19 -18.69 -38.92
N ILE A 208 0.14 -18.62 -38.98
CA ILE A 208 0.96 -17.79 -38.08
C ILE A 208 0.53 -16.31 -38.15
N ALA A 209 0.01 -15.86 -39.31
CA ALA A 209 -0.48 -14.50 -39.49
C ALA A 209 -1.62 -14.13 -38.52
N GLN A 210 -2.48 -15.10 -38.14
CA GLN A 210 -3.59 -14.87 -37.21
C GLN A 210 -3.13 -14.55 -35.78
N PHE A 211 -1.89 -14.93 -35.43
CA PHE A 211 -1.28 -14.65 -34.14
C PHE A 211 -0.53 -13.32 -34.08
N MET A 212 -0.36 -12.61 -35.21
CA MET A 212 0.37 -11.33 -35.24
C MET A 212 -0.26 -10.27 -34.33
N ILE A 213 -1.55 -9.97 -34.52
CA ILE A 213 -2.25 -8.95 -33.73
C ILE A 213 -2.40 -9.36 -32.25
N PRO A 214 -2.84 -10.60 -31.92
CA PRO A 214 -2.79 -11.11 -30.54
C PRO A 214 -1.41 -11.00 -29.90
N GLY A 215 -0.34 -11.36 -30.62
CA GLY A 215 1.03 -11.27 -30.13
C GLY A 215 1.47 -9.84 -29.82
N ILE A 216 1.12 -8.89 -30.71
CA ILE A 216 1.34 -7.46 -30.46
C ILE A 216 0.53 -7.01 -29.23
N ASN A 217 -0.73 -7.44 -29.08
CA ASN A 217 -1.54 -7.10 -27.90
C ASN A 217 -0.91 -7.62 -26.60
N LEU A 218 -0.37 -8.85 -26.59
CA LEU A 218 0.34 -9.39 -25.43
C LEU A 218 1.58 -8.56 -25.09
N MET A 219 2.35 -8.13 -26.10
CA MET A 219 3.52 -7.27 -25.91
C MET A 219 3.11 -5.89 -25.37
N VAL A 220 2.08 -5.27 -25.94
CA VAL A 220 1.53 -3.99 -25.48
C VAL A 220 1.00 -4.11 -24.06
N CYS A 221 0.23 -5.16 -23.73
CA CYS A 221 -0.23 -5.42 -22.37
C CYS A 221 0.94 -5.59 -21.39
N CYS A 222 1.99 -6.33 -21.78
CA CYS A 222 3.19 -6.50 -20.95
C CYS A 222 3.86 -5.15 -20.65
N ILE A 223 4.13 -4.34 -21.67
CA ILE A 223 4.75 -3.02 -21.52
C ILE A 223 3.87 -2.10 -20.67
N LEU A 224 2.57 -2.01 -20.99
CA LEU A 224 1.65 -1.15 -20.25
C LEU A 224 1.47 -1.61 -18.80
N LEU A 225 1.46 -2.92 -18.51
CA LEU A 225 1.45 -3.44 -17.14
C LEU A 225 2.74 -3.06 -16.41
N LEU A 226 3.92 -3.24 -17.01
CA LEU A 226 5.19 -2.85 -16.38
C LEU A 226 5.23 -1.36 -16.06
N VAL A 227 4.85 -0.52 -17.03
CA VAL A 227 4.84 0.95 -16.87
C VAL A 227 3.82 1.37 -15.81
N SER A 228 2.60 0.85 -15.88
CA SER A 228 1.54 1.19 -14.92
C SER A 228 1.87 0.72 -13.51
N LEU A 229 2.34 -0.51 -13.33
CA LEU A 229 2.74 -1.04 -12.03
C LEU A 229 3.94 -0.28 -11.46
N LYS A 230 4.93 0.08 -12.29
CA LYS A 230 6.04 0.94 -11.85
C LYS A 230 5.57 2.33 -11.41
N MET A 231 4.63 2.93 -12.14
CA MET A 231 4.02 4.22 -11.76
C MET A 231 3.27 4.11 -10.43
N VAL A 232 2.50 3.04 -10.21
CA VAL A 232 1.82 2.77 -8.94
C VAL A 232 2.83 2.61 -7.81
N SER A 233 3.83 1.76 -8.00
CA SER A 233 4.90 1.51 -7.03
C SER A 233 5.60 2.82 -6.64
N SER A 234 5.94 3.67 -7.61
CA SER A 234 6.51 4.99 -7.33
C SER A 234 5.55 5.92 -6.57
N MET A 235 4.28 6.02 -7.00
CA MET A 235 3.30 6.96 -6.42
C MET A 235 2.77 6.57 -5.03
N VAL A 236 2.78 5.27 -4.72
CA VAL A 236 2.15 4.68 -3.54
C VAL A 236 3.19 4.10 -2.58
N ILE A 237 4.14 3.30 -3.07
CA ILE A 237 5.08 2.52 -2.23
C ILE A 237 6.36 3.31 -1.95
N HIS A 238 6.98 3.90 -2.98
CA HIS A 238 8.27 4.62 -2.81
C HIS A 238 8.14 6.07 -2.38
N ARG A 239 6.93 6.61 -2.15
CA ARG A 239 6.74 8.02 -1.74
C ARG A 239 7.62 8.43 -0.57
N TYR A 240 7.82 7.52 0.38
CA TYR A 240 8.56 7.78 1.61
C TYR A 240 10.00 7.30 1.57
N ARG A 241 10.48 6.74 0.45
CA ARG A 241 11.84 6.18 0.37
C ARG A 241 12.89 7.26 0.61
N ASP A 242 12.73 8.42 -0.03
CA ASP A 242 13.65 9.55 0.16
C ASP A 242 13.61 10.05 1.61
N ARG A 243 12.42 10.08 2.22
CA ARG A 243 12.28 10.45 3.63
C ARG A 243 12.94 9.43 4.55
N TYR A 244 12.79 8.14 4.28
CA TYR A 244 13.48 7.09 5.00
C TYR A 244 14.99 7.19 4.84
N MET A 245 15.50 7.52 3.65
CA MET A 245 16.94 7.75 3.46
C MET A 245 17.45 8.90 4.34
N GLU A 246 16.69 10.00 4.44
CA GLU A 246 17.08 11.15 5.25
C GLU A 246 16.99 10.89 6.75
N ILE A 247 15.92 10.27 7.25
CA ILE A 247 15.74 10.03 8.69
C ILE A 247 16.52 8.80 9.18
N ASN A 248 16.90 7.88 8.30
CA ASN A 248 17.79 6.77 8.64
C ASN A 248 19.27 7.09 8.44
N ASP A 249 19.59 8.33 8.06
CA ASP A 249 20.95 8.85 8.07
C ASP A 249 21.35 9.23 9.50
N PRO A 250 22.44 8.65 10.07
CA PRO A 250 22.96 9.07 11.37
C PRO A 250 23.32 10.56 11.45
N GLU A 251 23.57 11.21 10.32
CA GLU A 251 23.84 12.65 10.22
C GLU A 251 22.55 13.50 10.17
N CYS A 252 21.37 12.88 10.24
CA CYS A 252 20.09 13.59 10.29
C CYS A 252 20.11 14.65 11.41
N PRO A 253 19.75 15.92 11.13
CA PRO A 253 19.79 17.00 12.12
C PRO A 253 19.02 16.70 13.41
N LEU A 254 17.99 15.85 13.34
CA LEU A 254 17.19 15.44 14.49
C LEU A 254 17.96 14.48 15.41
N LEU A 255 18.76 13.57 14.85
CA LEU A 255 19.64 12.69 15.63
C LEU A 255 20.83 13.47 16.22
N VAL A 256 21.34 14.46 15.48
CA VAL A 256 22.37 15.36 16.00
C VAL A 256 21.86 16.13 17.22
N GLN A 257 20.64 16.66 17.17
CA GLN A 257 20.00 17.31 18.34
C GLN A 257 19.87 16.35 19.53
N LEU A 258 19.50 15.08 19.30
CA LEU A 258 19.43 14.08 20.37
C LEU A 258 20.81 13.84 20.99
N LYS A 259 21.86 13.78 20.17
CA LYS A 259 23.25 13.61 20.62
C LYS A 259 23.75 14.79 21.44
N GLU A 260 23.38 16.01 21.05
CA GLU A 260 23.70 17.24 21.79
C GLU A 260 22.97 17.31 23.13
N LEU A 261 21.70 16.87 23.18
CA LEU A 261 20.94 16.76 24.42
C LEU A 261 21.53 15.72 25.36
N SER A 262 21.72 14.48 24.88
CA SER A 262 22.26 13.37 25.65
C SER A 262 22.95 12.37 24.74
N LYS A 263 24.26 12.23 24.94
CA LYS A 263 25.05 11.19 24.25
C LYS A 263 24.54 9.79 24.58
N GLU A 264 24.12 9.55 25.82
CA GLU A 264 23.59 8.25 26.25
C GLU A 264 22.32 7.88 25.49
N GLU A 265 21.36 8.81 25.37
CA GLU A 265 20.12 8.57 24.61
C GLU A 265 20.40 8.35 23.13
N TYR A 266 21.34 9.11 22.56
CA TYR A 266 21.78 8.91 21.19
C TYR A 266 22.40 7.53 20.99
N TYR A 267 23.37 7.11 21.83
CA TYR A 267 23.99 5.79 21.72
C TYR A 267 22.95 4.69 21.87
N HIS A 268 22.05 4.80 22.85
CA HIS A 268 20.94 3.89 23.04
C HIS A 268 20.11 3.73 21.76
N ALA A 269 19.68 4.84 21.16
CA ALA A 269 18.91 4.83 19.91
C ALA A 269 19.68 4.23 18.73
N ILE A 270 20.98 4.53 18.59
CA ILE A 270 21.83 3.94 17.54
C ILE A 270 21.90 2.41 17.68
N HIS A 271 22.08 1.91 18.90
CA HIS A 271 22.20 0.47 19.12
C HIS A 271 20.87 -0.27 18.94
N THR A 272 19.76 0.30 19.43
CA THR A 272 18.41 -0.23 19.19
C THR A 272 18.09 -0.27 17.69
N ALA A 273 18.40 0.79 16.95
CA ALA A 273 18.19 0.84 15.51
C ALA A 273 19.04 -0.17 14.74
N TYR A 274 20.32 -0.35 15.09
CA TYR A 274 21.20 -1.31 14.45
C TYR A 274 20.69 -2.75 14.62
N LEU A 275 20.38 -3.15 15.84
CA LEU A 275 19.89 -4.51 16.11
C LEU A 275 18.53 -4.75 15.48
N GLY A 276 17.64 -3.75 15.55
CA GLY A 276 16.34 -3.80 14.90
C GLY A 276 16.45 -3.96 13.39
N ASP A 277 17.28 -3.15 12.71
CA ASP A 277 17.53 -3.23 11.26
C ASP A 277 18.02 -4.61 10.85
N LYS A 278 18.97 -5.17 11.60
CA LYS A 278 19.54 -6.49 11.30
C LYS A 278 18.52 -7.62 11.42
N VAL A 279 17.70 -7.60 12.47
CA VAL A 279 16.60 -8.56 12.65
C VAL A 279 15.56 -8.38 11.54
N ALA A 280 15.14 -7.15 11.27
CA ALA A 280 14.11 -6.85 10.27
C ALA A 280 14.50 -7.35 8.87
N ARG A 281 15.73 -7.08 8.43
CA ARG A 281 16.28 -7.59 7.16
C ARG A 281 16.25 -9.10 7.08
N SER A 282 16.61 -9.79 8.16
CA SER A 282 16.64 -11.26 8.20
C SER A 282 15.24 -11.87 8.24
N LEU A 283 14.24 -11.17 8.78
CA LEU A 283 12.84 -11.61 8.81
C LEU A 283 12.07 -11.24 7.54
N GLY A 284 12.63 -10.40 6.66
CA GLY A 284 11.94 -9.89 5.48
C GLY A 284 10.78 -8.95 5.80
N ILE A 285 10.89 -8.17 6.88
CA ILE A 285 9.93 -7.10 7.23
C ILE A 285 10.56 -5.73 6.95
N ASP A 286 9.79 -4.66 7.08
CA ASP A 286 10.21 -3.30 6.73
C ASP A 286 11.34 -2.77 7.63
N ASP A 287 12.58 -3.00 7.19
CA ASP A 287 13.81 -2.62 7.87
C ASP A 287 13.97 -1.10 7.99
N ALA A 288 13.52 -0.34 6.99
CA ALA A 288 13.61 1.12 7.00
C ALA A 288 12.70 1.72 8.09
N ALA A 289 11.49 1.18 8.26
CA ALA A 289 10.58 1.59 9.33
C ALA A 289 11.12 1.20 10.71
N VAL A 290 11.60 -0.04 10.87
CA VAL A 290 12.20 -0.53 12.13
C VAL A 290 13.40 0.32 12.53
N LYS A 291 14.31 0.60 11.61
CA LYS A 291 15.49 1.43 11.85
C LYS A 291 15.12 2.84 12.28
N ALA A 292 14.15 3.46 11.59
CA ALA A 292 13.67 4.80 11.93
C ALA A 292 13.02 4.81 13.32
N CYS A 293 12.19 3.81 13.65
CA CYS A 293 11.61 3.69 14.98
C CYS A 293 12.70 3.51 16.05
N GLY A 294 13.70 2.66 15.81
CA GLY A 294 14.85 2.52 16.69
C GLY A 294 15.59 3.85 16.93
N TYR A 295 15.75 4.69 15.91
CA TYR A 295 16.37 6.01 16.06
C TYR A 295 15.53 7.00 16.86
N TYR A 296 14.21 6.94 16.75
CA TYR A 296 13.33 8.01 17.21
C TYR A 296 12.35 7.62 18.33
N HIS A 297 12.36 6.38 18.82
CA HIS A 297 11.47 5.92 19.90
C HIS A 297 11.63 6.71 21.21
N ARG A 298 12.75 7.41 21.40
CA ARG A 298 13.02 8.29 22.56
C ARG A 298 13.11 9.77 22.20
N ILE A 299 12.69 10.17 20.99
CA ILE A 299 12.92 11.53 20.49
C ILE A 299 12.10 12.60 21.21
N GLY A 300 11.02 12.22 21.90
CA GLY A 300 10.21 13.13 22.71
C GLY A 300 11.00 13.79 23.84
N LYS A 301 12.14 13.21 24.24
CA LYS A 301 13.08 13.80 25.21
C LYS A 301 13.63 15.17 24.79
N LEU A 302 13.63 15.48 23.48
CA LEU A 302 14.03 16.81 22.98
C LEU A 302 13.10 17.94 23.46
N THR A 303 11.85 17.62 23.78
CA THR A 303 10.83 18.62 24.16
C THR A 303 10.31 18.44 25.58
N GLY A 304 10.88 17.51 26.36
CA GLY A 304 10.46 17.22 27.74
C GLY A 304 10.44 15.72 28.02
N GLU A 305 9.30 15.22 28.51
CA GLU A 305 9.09 13.78 28.70
C GLU A 305 8.84 13.06 27.38
N ASN A 306 9.18 11.77 27.31
CA ASN A 306 9.00 10.97 26.10
C ASN A 306 7.56 10.45 25.96
N THR A 307 6.60 11.37 25.83
CA THR A 307 5.19 11.03 25.58
C THR A 307 4.87 10.99 24.09
N TRP A 308 3.75 10.34 23.74
CA TRP A 308 3.32 10.27 22.34
C TRP A 308 3.02 11.66 21.76
N GLU A 309 2.48 12.61 22.52
CA GLU A 309 2.19 13.96 22.04
C GLU A 309 3.47 14.66 21.56
N ASN A 310 4.54 14.55 22.33
CA ASN A 310 5.84 15.13 22.01
C ASN A 310 6.46 14.45 20.78
N VAL A 311 6.42 13.11 20.72
CA VAL A 311 6.91 12.35 19.57
C VAL A 311 6.10 12.67 18.31
N SER A 312 4.77 12.74 18.40
CA SER A 312 3.87 13.07 17.29
C SER A 312 4.15 14.46 16.74
N ALA A 313 4.34 15.47 17.61
CA ALA A 313 4.65 16.82 17.18
C ALA A 313 5.97 16.91 16.40
N ILE A 314 7.00 16.17 16.83
CA ILE A 314 8.28 16.06 16.11
C ILE A 314 8.06 15.33 14.78
N CYS A 315 7.34 14.22 14.78
CA CYS A 315 7.02 13.46 13.58
C CYS A 315 6.26 14.29 12.54
N ASP A 316 5.36 15.17 12.97
CA ASP A 316 4.64 16.09 12.10
C ASP A 316 5.56 17.17 11.53
N LYS A 317 6.36 17.80 12.39
CA LYS A 317 7.34 18.84 12.00
C LYS A 317 8.35 18.34 10.98
N TYR A 318 8.86 17.12 11.18
CA TYR A 318 9.85 16.48 10.31
C TYR A 318 9.22 15.50 9.30
N HIS A 319 7.91 15.56 9.08
CA HIS A 319 7.22 14.85 8.00
C HIS A 319 7.53 13.34 7.94
N PHE A 320 7.50 12.68 9.09
CA PHE A 320 7.80 11.25 9.20
C PHE A 320 6.81 10.41 8.37
N PRO A 321 7.26 9.30 7.77
CA PRO A 321 6.37 8.39 7.06
C PRO A 321 5.24 7.86 7.97
N PRO A 322 4.01 7.64 7.44
CA PRO A 322 2.88 7.17 8.24
C PRO A 322 3.14 5.85 8.95
N LYS A 323 3.84 4.90 8.31
CA LYS A 323 4.22 3.61 8.91
C LYS A 323 5.15 3.83 10.10
N THR A 324 6.15 4.71 10.00
CA THR A 324 7.01 5.11 11.12
C THR A 324 6.23 5.75 12.26
N LYS A 325 5.29 6.66 11.96
CA LYS A 325 4.43 7.26 12.98
C LYS A 325 3.58 6.23 13.70
N GLN A 326 3.04 5.26 12.96
CA GLN A 326 2.23 4.17 13.51
C GLN A 326 3.05 3.33 14.49
N ILE A 327 4.22 2.83 14.09
CA ILE A 327 5.06 1.99 14.96
C ILE A 327 5.64 2.77 16.14
N LEU A 328 5.96 4.06 15.97
CA LEU A 328 6.34 4.93 17.09
C LEU A 328 5.19 5.13 18.07
N LYS A 329 3.95 5.27 17.58
CA LYS A 329 2.77 5.34 18.44
C LYS A 329 2.60 4.06 19.23
N GLU A 330 2.58 2.92 18.55
CA GLU A 330 2.45 1.61 19.19
C GLU A 330 3.54 1.37 20.25
N TYR A 331 4.73 1.93 20.06
CA TYR A 331 5.84 1.81 21.02
C TYR A 331 5.74 2.79 22.20
N VAL A 332 5.45 4.06 21.93
CA VAL A 332 5.60 5.16 22.91
C VAL A 332 4.31 5.40 23.71
N ASP A 333 3.15 5.20 23.09
CA ASP A 333 1.84 5.46 23.68
C ASP A 333 1.41 4.27 24.57
N PRO A 334 1.30 4.44 25.90
CA PRO A 334 0.89 3.35 26.80
C PRO A 334 -0.51 2.81 26.53
N ASP A 335 -1.39 3.64 25.93
CA ASP A 335 -2.76 3.26 25.61
C ASP A 335 -2.86 2.55 24.24
N ALA A 336 -1.78 2.56 23.45
CA ALA A 336 -1.75 1.89 22.15
C ALA A 336 -1.45 0.40 22.30
N LYS A 337 -2.16 -0.42 21.51
CA LYS A 337 -1.83 -1.84 21.38
C LYS A 337 -0.73 -2.03 20.35
N ILE A 338 0.24 -2.89 20.68
CA ILE A 338 1.30 -3.32 19.77
C ILE A 338 0.71 -4.34 18.79
N VAL A 339 0.65 -3.98 17.51
CA VAL A 339 0.07 -4.83 16.45
C VAL A 339 1.12 -5.18 15.40
N SER A 340 1.94 -4.21 15.01
CA SER A 340 2.90 -4.34 13.92
C SER A 340 4.10 -5.22 14.30
N LYS A 341 4.56 -6.06 13.36
CA LYS A 341 5.74 -6.92 13.57
C LYS A 341 6.99 -6.09 13.82
N GLU A 342 7.08 -4.95 13.15
CA GLU A 342 8.15 -3.97 13.24
C GLU A 342 8.28 -3.42 14.68
N THR A 343 7.16 -3.05 15.32
CA THR A 343 7.14 -2.55 16.69
C THR A 343 7.71 -3.57 17.67
N ILE A 344 7.41 -4.86 17.49
CA ILE A 344 7.92 -5.95 18.35
C ILE A 344 9.42 -6.13 18.18
N VAL A 345 9.93 -6.04 16.95
CA VAL A 345 11.37 -6.10 16.70
C VAL A 345 12.07 -4.95 17.43
N VAL A 346 11.52 -3.73 17.38
CA VAL A 346 12.07 -2.58 18.10
C VAL A 346 11.97 -2.78 19.62
N LEU A 347 10.84 -3.25 20.14
CA LEU A 347 10.63 -3.56 21.56
C LEU A 347 11.68 -4.52 22.10
N LEU A 348 11.91 -5.63 21.40
CA LEU A 348 12.87 -6.64 21.85
C LEU A 348 14.31 -6.16 21.68
N ALA A 349 14.63 -5.45 20.60
CA ALA A 349 15.93 -4.81 20.44
C ALA A 349 16.20 -3.82 21.60
N ASP A 350 15.22 -2.97 21.93
CA ASP A 350 15.36 -1.99 23.01
C ASP A 350 15.51 -2.65 24.38
N CYS A 351 14.77 -3.73 24.64
CA CYS A 351 14.87 -4.48 25.89
C CYS A 351 16.26 -5.12 26.05
N ILE A 352 16.82 -5.68 24.98
CA ILE A 352 18.16 -6.28 25.00
C ILE A 352 19.21 -5.19 25.23
N VAL A 353 19.17 -4.09 24.47
CA VAL A 353 20.10 -2.95 24.62
C VAL A 353 20.02 -2.38 26.03
N SER A 354 18.81 -2.10 26.52
CA SER A 354 18.58 -1.60 27.88
C SER A 354 19.13 -2.55 28.95
N SER A 355 18.95 -3.86 28.78
CA SER A 355 19.44 -4.87 29.73
C SER A 355 20.96 -4.93 29.76
N ILE A 356 21.62 -4.89 28.60
CA ILE A 356 23.08 -4.92 28.49
C ILE A 356 23.69 -3.64 29.07
N LEU A 357 23.19 -2.46 28.65
CA LEU A 357 23.66 -1.17 29.16
C LEU A 357 23.48 -1.05 30.67
N TYR A 358 22.37 -1.53 31.22
CA TYR A 358 22.14 -1.56 32.66
C TYR A 358 23.18 -2.40 33.42
N LEU A 359 23.58 -3.54 32.85
CA LEU A 359 24.59 -4.41 33.46
C LEU A 359 25.98 -3.80 33.39
N PHE A 360 26.37 -3.18 32.27
CA PHE A 360 27.65 -2.49 32.16
C PHE A 360 27.73 -1.21 33.00
N ALA A 361 26.61 -0.50 33.19
CA ALA A 361 26.55 0.61 34.12
C ALA A 361 26.80 0.18 35.57
N LYS A 362 26.46 -1.06 35.94
CA LYS A 362 26.75 -1.63 37.27
C LYS A 362 28.16 -2.16 37.40
N ASP A 363 28.64 -2.89 36.39
CA ASP A 363 30.00 -3.41 36.33
C ASP A 363 30.53 -3.33 34.89
N PRO A 364 31.35 -2.32 34.58
CA PRO A 364 31.90 -2.15 33.24
C PRO A 364 32.78 -3.32 32.80
N LYS A 365 33.31 -4.13 33.72
CA LYS A 365 34.19 -5.27 33.41
C LYS A 365 33.48 -6.62 33.39
N ALA A 366 32.16 -6.64 33.62
CA ALA A 366 31.40 -7.88 33.62
C ALA A 366 31.56 -8.65 32.30
N GLU A 367 31.77 -9.97 32.41
CA GLU A 367 31.61 -10.90 31.30
C GLU A 367 30.17 -11.41 31.32
N LEU A 368 29.40 -11.03 30.30
CA LEU A 368 27.97 -11.35 30.22
C LEU A 368 27.74 -12.61 29.39
N ASP A 369 26.92 -13.53 29.91
CA ASP A 369 26.31 -14.57 29.08
C ASP A 369 25.14 -13.97 28.29
N TYR A 370 25.44 -13.46 27.10
CA TYR A 370 24.44 -12.85 26.22
C TYR A 370 23.32 -13.82 25.84
N GLU A 371 23.59 -15.11 25.75
CA GLU A 371 22.59 -16.10 25.38
C GLU A 371 21.58 -16.28 26.50
N GLN A 372 22.06 -16.46 27.74
CA GLN A 372 21.19 -16.51 28.91
C GLN A 372 20.40 -15.21 29.13
N LEU A 373 21.02 -14.05 28.88
CA LEU A 373 20.37 -12.75 28.97
C LEU A 373 19.23 -12.63 27.97
N ILE A 374 19.49 -12.93 26.69
CA ILE A 374 18.48 -12.87 25.63
C ILE A 374 17.35 -13.85 25.92
N ASP A 375 17.67 -15.08 26.35
CA ASP A 375 16.68 -16.07 26.77
C ASP A 375 15.76 -15.55 27.87
N THR A 376 16.34 -14.87 28.86
CA THR A 376 15.59 -14.27 29.96
C THR A 376 14.69 -13.13 29.50
N VAL A 377 15.19 -12.26 28.61
CA VAL A 377 14.40 -11.15 28.04
C VAL A 377 13.19 -11.70 27.27
N PHE A 378 13.40 -12.67 26.39
CA PHE A 378 12.32 -13.28 25.63
C PHE A 378 11.30 -13.96 26.54
N LYS A 379 11.76 -14.76 27.51
CA LYS A 379 10.87 -15.43 28.46
C LYS A 379 9.98 -14.44 29.21
N LYS A 380 10.56 -13.36 29.75
CA LYS A 380 9.81 -12.32 30.46
C LYS A 380 8.79 -11.62 29.55
N LYS A 381 9.15 -11.33 28.30
CA LYS A 381 8.21 -10.70 27.36
C LYS A 381 7.09 -11.64 26.90
N PHE A 382 7.33 -12.95 26.83
CA PHE A 382 6.27 -13.95 26.59
C PHE A 382 5.29 -14.10 27.76
N GLU A 383 5.74 -13.80 28.99
CA GLU A 383 4.88 -13.83 30.19
C GLU A 383 3.96 -12.59 30.27
N THR A 384 4.20 -11.56 29.46
CA THR A 384 3.37 -10.35 29.39
C THR A 384 2.34 -10.41 28.26
N ASP A 385 1.19 -9.77 28.47
CA ASP A 385 0.11 -9.66 27.47
C ASP A 385 0.49 -8.79 26.26
N GLU A 386 1.64 -8.09 26.31
CA GLU A 386 2.17 -7.21 25.25
C GLU A 386 2.40 -7.93 23.92
N LEU A 387 2.69 -9.24 23.95
CA LEU A 387 2.91 -10.05 22.76
C LEU A 387 1.65 -10.77 22.25
N TRP A 388 0.47 -10.45 22.79
CA TRP A 388 -0.79 -11.07 22.39
C TRP A 388 -1.56 -10.16 21.42
N GLY A 389 -2.02 -10.72 20.30
CA GLY A 389 -2.84 -9.98 19.33
C GLY A 389 -2.07 -9.12 18.31
N ASN A 390 -0.80 -9.44 18.08
CA ASN A 390 0.01 -8.85 17.03
C ASN A 390 0.16 -9.77 15.81
N GLU A 391 0.82 -9.27 14.77
CA GLU A 391 0.98 -9.97 13.49
C GLU A 391 2.22 -10.88 13.41
N ILE A 392 3.11 -10.89 14.43
CA ILE A 392 4.37 -11.64 14.35
C ILE A 392 4.10 -13.14 14.60
N SER A 393 4.65 -14.00 13.75
CA SER A 393 4.49 -15.45 13.96
C SER A 393 5.49 -15.99 14.98
N ILE A 394 5.13 -17.09 15.65
CA ILE A 394 6.05 -17.80 16.58
C ILE A 394 7.36 -18.17 15.87
N GLY A 395 7.28 -18.59 14.61
CA GLY A 395 8.47 -18.90 13.79
C GLY A 395 9.39 -17.69 13.61
N GLN A 396 8.81 -16.51 13.36
CA GLN A 396 9.57 -15.26 13.29
C GLN A 396 10.18 -14.87 14.63
N ILE A 397 9.49 -15.08 15.76
CA ILE A 397 10.05 -14.82 17.10
C ILE A 397 11.24 -15.75 17.38
N CYS A 398 11.13 -17.03 17.06
CA CYS A 398 12.23 -17.98 17.21
C CYS A 398 13.44 -17.59 16.35
N GLU A 399 13.22 -17.12 15.12
CA GLU A 399 14.31 -16.70 14.24
C GLU A 399 14.96 -15.41 14.74
N MET A 400 14.16 -14.43 15.16
CA MET A 400 14.63 -13.20 15.81
C MET A 400 15.53 -13.50 17.02
N LYS A 401 15.13 -14.43 17.89
CA LYS A 401 15.95 -14.86 19.03
C LYS A 401 17.32 -15.38 18.60
N LYS A 402 17.37 -16.24 17.58
CA LYS A 402 18.65 -16.76 17.03
C LYS A 402 19.53 -15.65 16.48
N ILE A 403 18.94 -14.65 15.83
CA ILE A 403 19.68 -13.51 15.28
C ILE A 403 20.30 -12.71 16.41
N PHE A 404 19.53 -12.35 17.45
CA PHE A 404 20.09 -11.66 18.61
C PHE A 404 21.24 -12.45 19.27
N ILE A 405 21.11 -13.77 19.41
CA ILE A 405 22.18 -14.60 20.00
C ILE A 405 23.45 -14.60 19.13
N LYS A 406 23.35 -14.44 17.80
CA LYS A 406 24.50 -14.39 16.90
C LYS A 406 25.29 -13.08 17.00
N GLU A 407 24.69 -12.01 17.53
CA GLU A 407 25.32 -10.69 17.63
C GLU A 407 26.26 -10.51 18.84
N LYS A 408 26.80 -11.60 19.41
CA LYS A 408 27.64 -11.54 20.63
C LYS A 408 28.78 -10.51 20.53
N LEU A 409 29.49 -10.49 19.41
CA LEU A 409 30.58 -9.55 19.15
C LEU A 409 30.13 -8.08 19.12
N TYR A 410 28.89 -7.82 18.69
CA TYR A 410 28.37 -6.46 18.66
C TYR A 410 28.15 -5.94 20.09
N TYR A 411 27.70 -6.82 21.00
CA TYR A 411 27.38 -6.41 22.36
C TYR A 411 28.60 -5.97 23.17
N ASP A 412 29.79 -6.48 22.85
CA ASP A 412 31.03 -6.03 23.50
C ASP A 412 31.36 -4.56 23.17
N PHE A 413 30.82 -3.99 22.09
CA PHE A 413 30.94 -2.57 21.76
C PHE A 413 30.01 -1.66 22.58
N LEU A 414 29.07 -2.23 23.36
CA LEU A 414 28.18 -1.48 24.26
C LEU A 414 28.83 -1.12 25.60
N ARG A 415 30.09 -1.51 25.82
CA ARG A 415 30.85 -1.27 27.06
C ARG A 415 31.21 0.20 27.28
#